data_AF-A0A9J7MS13-F1
#
_entry.id   AF-A0A9J7MS13-F1
#
_cell.length_a   1.000
_cell.length_b   1.000
_cell.length_c   1.000
_cell.angle_alpha   90.00
_cell.angle_beta   90.00
_cell.angle_gamma   90.00
#
_symmetry.space_group_name_H-M   'P 1'
#
loop_
_entity.id
_entity.type
_entity.pdbx_description
1 polymer ?
#
loop_
_entity_poly.entity_id
_entity_poly.type
_entity_poly.pdbx_seq_one_letter_code
_entity_poly.pdbx_strand_id
1 'polypeptide(L)'
;MHYKEVNYPEGLERILRDDTMRGLYVYDDETDVGSASGPADMSGRHRIDYVMFREGSLSNNCVLQPEEVSFIAQLASLTDHVPFSFKFSSRLDDCQGLISYESTL
;
A
#
# COMPACT_ATOMS: atom_id res chain seq x y z
N MET A 1 15.29 15.62 -19.09
CA MET A 1 14.11 15.79 -19.96
C MET A 1 12.87 15.71 -19.08
N HIS A 2 12.01 16.73 -19.04
CA HIS A 2 10.73 16.63 -18.34
C HIS A 2 9.75 15.89 -19.24
N TYR A 3 9.39 14.66 -18.87
CA TYR A 3 8.38 13.89 -19.57
C TYR A 3 7.03 14.56 -19.36
N LYS A 4 6.55 15.30 -20.38
CA LYS A 4 5.33 16.10 -20.29
C LYS A 4 4.12 15.32 -19.78
N GLU A 5 4.07 14.02 -20.07
CA GLU A 5 2.99 13.12 -19.71
C GLU A 5 2.91 12.82 -18.20
N VAL A 6 4.01 12.96 -17.46
CA VAL A 6 4.05 12.71 -16.00
C VAL A 6 3.79 13.99 -15.20
N ASN A 7 3.67 15.14 -15.86
CA ASN A 7 3.56 16.44 -15.18
C ASN A 7 2.14 16.77 -14.69
N TYR A 8 1.15 15.92 -14.99
CA TYR A 8 -0.22 16.11 -14.56
C TYR A 8 -0.82 14.80 -14.04
N PRO A 9 -1.74 14.85 -13.06
CA PRO A 9 -2.24 13.66 -12.38
C PRO A 9 -2.83 12.60 -13.31
N GLU A 10 -3.60 13.01 -14.32
CA GLU A 10 -4.28 12.10 -15.24
C GLU A 10 -3.29 11.32 -16.12
N GLY A 11 -2.15 11.95 -16.44
CA GLY A 11 -1.10 11.35 -17.24
C GLY A 11 -0.31 10.32 -16.45
N LEU A 12 0.05 10.63 -15.21
CA LEU A 12 0.66 9.67 -14.30
C LEU A 12 -0.29 8.49 -14.02
N GLU A 13 -1.59 8.74 -13.81
CA GLU A 13 -2.58 7.68 -13.61
C GLU A 13 -2.67 6.73 -14.81
N ARG A 14 -2.70 7.28 -16.03
CA ARG A 14 -2.69 6.48 -17.27
C ARG A 14 -1.42 5.63 -17.37
N ILE A 15 -0.27 6.20 -17.05
CA ILE A 15 1.03 5.51 -17.08
C ILE A 15 1.06 4.36 -16.08
N LEU A 16 0.57 4.57 -14.85
CA LEU A 16 0.58 3.54 -13.81
C LEU A 16 -0.33 2.34 -14.14
N ARG A 17 -1.40 2.56 -14.91
CA ARG A 17 -2.32 1.50 -15.36
C ARG A 17 -1.82 0.68 -16.54
N ASP A 18 -0.84 1.19 -17.30
CA ASP A 18 -0.27 0.51 -18.46
C ASP A 18 1.09 -0.11 -18.07
N ASP A 19 1.17 -1.44 -18.04
CA ASP A 19 2.36 -2.18 -17.61
C ASP A 19 3.61 -1.86 -18.46
N THR A 20 3.41 -1.54 -19.74
CA THR A 20 4.50 -1.19 -20.67
C THR A 20 5.03 0.19 -20.34
N MET A 21 4.13 1.16 -20.17
CA MET A 21 4.49 2.53 -19.82
C MET A 21 5.05 2.62 -18.41
N ARG A 22 4.50 1.86 -17.46
CA ARG A 22 4.99 1.80 -16.08
C ARG A 22 6.48 1.50 -16.02
N GLY A 23 7.04 0.79 -16.99
CA GLY A 23 8.47 0.45 -17.03
C GLY A 23 9.42 1.52 -17.49
N LEU A 24 8.87 2.50 -18.20
CA LEU A 24 9.63 3.66 -18.63
C LEU A 24 9.73 4.71 -17.53
N TYR A 25 8.81 4.66 -16.55
CA TYR A 25 8.59 5.74 -15.60
C TYR A 25 8.74 5.34 -14.13
N VAL A 26 8.50 4.08 -13.77
CA VAL A 26 8.73 3.57 -12.42
C VAL A 26 10.09 2.90 -12.42
N TYR A 27 10.95 3.33 -11.49
CA TYR A 27 12.27 2.75 -11.30
C TYR A 27 12.16 1.24 -11.14
N ASP A 28 12.96 0.53 -11.94
CA ASP A 28 13.07 -0.92 -11.90
C ASP A 28 14.54 -1.29 -11.68
N ASP A 29 14.77 -2.22 -10.77
CA ASP A 29 16.10 -2.69 -10.43
C ASP A 29 16.43 -3.89 -11.33
N GLU A 30 16.40 -3.71 -12.65
CA GLU A 30 16.69 -4.79 -13.58
C GLU A 30 18.20 -4.81 -13.92
N THR A 31 18.84 -5.91 -13.54
CA THR A 31 20.13 -6.47 -14.03
C THR A 31 21.45 -6.04 -13.35
N ASP A 32 21.68 -6.50 -12.11
CA ASP A 32 23.01 -7.05 -11.80
C ASP A 32 22.97 -8.56 -12.08
N VAL A 33 23.82 -9.00 -13.00
CA VAL A 33 23.89 -10.38 -13.50
C VAL A 33 24.50 -11.26 -12.39
N GLY A 34 23.72 -11.62 -11.36
CA GLY A 34 24.27 -12.46 -10.29
C GLY A 34 23.42 -12.79 -9.08
N SER A 35 22.26 -12.15 -8.85
CA SER A 35 21.49 -12.41 -7.62
C SER A 35 20.11 -13.01 -7.91
N ALA A 36 19.81 -14.05 -7.14
CA ALA A 36 18.74 -15.01 -7.33
C ALA A 36 17.39 -14.39 -7.73
N SER A 37 16.82 -14.93 -8.80
CA SER A 37 15.44 -14.70 -9.22
C SER A 37 14.48 -15.04 -8.08
N GLY A 38 13.96 -14.00 -7.41
CA GLY A 38 12.72 -14.11 -6.66
C GLY A 38 11.54 -14.47 -7.57
N PRO A 39 10.39 -14.88 -7.02
CA PRO A 39 9.25 -15.34 -7.82
C PRO A 39 8.84 -14.29 -8.85
N ALA A 40 8.85 -14.72 -10.12
CA ALA A 40 8.73 -13.92 -11.35
C ALA A 40 7.36 -13.26 -11.58
N ASP A 41 6.53 -13.12 -10.55
CA ASP A 41 5.15 -12.60 -10.64
C ASP A 41 4.94 -11.28 -9.87
N MET A 42 6.04 -10.64 -9.45
CA MET A 42 5.97 -9.29 -8.88
C MET A 42 5.90 -8.28 -10.01
N SER A 43 4.70 -8.06 -10.56
CA SER A 43 4.39 -7.01 -11.55
C SER A 43 4.65 -5.56 -11.06
N GLY A 44 5.44 -5.40 -9.99
CA GLY A 44 5.75 -4.18 -9.27
C GLY A 44 7.26 -4.02 -9.09
N ARG A 45 7.88 -3.47 -10.13
CA ARG A 45 9.14 -2.72 -10.12
C ARG A 45 9.35 -1.99 -8.78
N HIS A 46 10.45 -2.30 -8.09
CA HIS A 46 10.98 -1.70 -6.85
C HIS A 46 9.99 -0.82 -6.02
N ARG A 47 8.96 -1.44 -5.42
CA ARG A 47 8.07 -0.73 -4.48
C ARG A 47 8.76 -0.55 -3.13
N ILE A 48 9.19 0.66 -2.80
CA ILE A 48 9.87 0.99 -1.53
C ILE A 48 8.95 1.60 -0.47
N ASP A 49 7.75 2.00 -0.87
CA ASP A 49 6.74 2.56 0.01
C ASP A 49 5.77 1.46 0.47
N TYR A 50 5.69 1.24 1.79
CA TYR A 50 4.93 0.14 2.39
C TYR A 50 3.97 0.62 3.48
N VAL A 51 2.80 0.01 3.52
CA VAL A 51 1.89 0.01 4.68
C VAL A 51 1.68 -1.43 5.08
N MET A 52 2.02 -1.75 6.32
CA MET A 52 1.88 -3.09 6.87
C MET A 52 0.76 -3.09 7.91
N PHE A 53 -0.04 -4.13 7.91
CA PHE A 53 -0.99 -4.40 8.98
C PHE A 53 -0.78 -5.83 9.48
N ARG A 54 -1.14 -6.08 10.73
CA ARG A 54 -1.14 -7.42 11.30
C ARG A 54 -2.52 -8.02 11.12
N GLU A 55 -2.60 -9.16 10.45
CA GLU A 55 -3.82 -9.97 10.42
C GLU A 55 -4.05 -10.56 11.82
N GLY A 56 -5.13 -10.14 12.47
CA GLY A 56 -5.46 -10.52 13.85
C GLY A 56 -5.99 -9.35 14.69
N SER A 57 -6.18 -9.63 15.98
CA SER A 57 -6.71 -8.66 16.93
C SER A 57 -5.61 -7.67 17.36
N LEU A 58 -5.77 -6.36 17.09
CA LEU A 58 -4.85 -5.31 17.61
C LEU A 58 -4.87 -5.25 19.15
N SER A 59 -6.01 -5.66 19.70
CA SER A 59 -6.40 -5.88 21.09
C SER A 59 -7.56 -6.87 21.03
N ASN A 60 -7.80 -7.75 22.01
CA ASN A 60 -8.78 -8.88 22.00
C ASN A 60 -10.16 -8.66 21.31
N ASN A 61 -10.54 -7.42 21.03
CA ASN A 61 -11.82 -6.97 20.52
C ASN A 61 -11.74 -6.17 19.20
N CYS A 62 -10.59 -6.05 18.52
CA CYS A 62 -10.48 -5.17 17.34
C CYS A 62 -9.84 -5.91 16.17
N VAL A 63 -10.66 -6.22 15.17
CA VAL A 63 -10.25 -6.88 13.93
C VAL A 63 -10.20 -5.84 12.81
N LEU A 64 -9.04 -5.70 12.16
CA LEU A 64 -8.89 -4.89 10.95
C LEU A 64 -9.09 -5.75 9.69
N GLN A 65 -9.86 -5.22 8.75
CA GLN A 65 -10.08 -5.82 7.43
C GLN A 65 -9.63 -4.81 6.35
N PRO A 66 -8.66 -5.16 5.48
CA PRO A 66 -8.30 -4.32 4.33
C PRO A 66 -9.47 -4.23 3.35
N GLU A 67 -9.80 -3.03 2.89
CA GLU A 67 -10.89 -2.80 1.93
C GLU A 67 -10.39 -2.38 0.56
N GLU A 68 -9.44 -1.44 0.52
CA GLU A 68 -9.03 -0.79 -0.72
C GLU A 68 -7.58 -0.35 -0.65
N VAL A 69 -6.90 -0.47 -1.79
CA VAL A 69 -5.58 0.10 -2.05
C VAL A 69 -5.65 0.89 -3.34
N SER A 70 -5.17 2.14 -3.32
CA SER A 70 -5.17 3.00 -4.51
C SER A 70 -3.92 3.87 -4.58
N PHE A 71 -3.42 4.12 -5.79
CA PHE A 71 -2.31 5.05 -6.02
C PHE A 71 -2.83 6.49 -6.12
N ILE A 72 -2.02 7.44 -5.68
CA ILE A 72 -2.33 8.87 -5.62
C ILE A 72 -1.48 9.59 -6.66
N ALA A 73 -2.08 9.95 -7.79
CA ALA A 73 -1.39 10.64 -8.87
C ALA A 73 -1.36 12.17 -8.70
N GLN A 74 -2.08 12.74 -7.72
CA GLN A 74 -2.19 14.21 -7.57
C GLN A 74 -0.85 14.91 -7.31
N LEU A 75 0.16 14.20 -6.80
CA LEU A 75 1.50 14.74 -6.56
C LEU A 75 2.47 14.54 -7.74
N ALA A 76 1.92 14.24 -8.92
CA ALA A 76 2.66 14.18 -10.18
C ALA A 76 3.63 15.37 -10.33
N SER A 77 4.91 15.09 -10.58
CA SER A 77 6.02 16.05 -10.69
C SER A 77 6.39 16.86 -9.43
N LEU A 78 5.67 16.70 -8.32
CA LEU A 78 6.00 17.35 -7.04
C LEU A 78 6.89 16.48 -6.14
N THR A 79 6.91 15.17 -6.40
CA THR A 79 7.74 14.17 -5.72
C THR A 79 8.12 13.08 -6.73
N ASP A 80 9.22 12.38 -6.45
CA ASP A 80 9.71 11.22 -7.18
C ASP A 80 9.09 9.90 -6.69
N HIS A 81 8.40 9.91 -5.55
CA HIS A 81 7.61 8.77 -5.05
C HIS A 81 6.17 8.80 -5.58
N VAL A 82 5.56 7.62 -5.72
CA VAL A 82 4.11 7.50 -6.01
C VAL A 82 3.39 7.18 -4.71
N PRO A 83 2.73 8.16 -4.06
CA PRO A 83 1.98 7.88 -2.85
C PRO A 83 0.83 6.91 -3.13
N PHE A 84 0.41 6.19 -2.11
CA PHE A 84 -0.76 5.34 -2.17
C PHE A 84 -1.56 5.42 -0.87
N SER A 85 -2.83 5.07 -0.95
CA SER A 85 -3.73 4.98 0.19
C SER A 85 -4.07 3.52 0.49
N PHE A 86 -4.29 3.23 1.77
CA PHE A 86 -4.88 1.99 2.25
C PHE A 86 -6.11 2.32 3.08
N LYS A 87 -7.22 1.66 2.78
CA LYS A 87 -8.45 1.74 3.55
C LYS A 87 -8.63 0.45 4.32
N PHE A 88 -8.88 0.58 5.62
CA PHE A 88 -9.24 -0.53 6.51
C PHE A 88 -10.61 -0.26 7.13
N SER A 89 -11.41 -1.30 7.30
CA SER A 89 -12.50 -1.30 8.27
C SER A 89 -12.08 -1.99 9.56
N SER A 90 -12.60 -1.50 10.67
CA SER A 90 -12.45 -2.13 11.98
C SER A 90 -13.78 -2.69 12.44
N ARG A 91 -13.77 -3.91 12.97
CA ARG A 91 -14.87 -4.46 13.76
C ARG A 91 -14.46 -4.48 15.22
N LEU A 92 -15.30 -3.89 16.07
CA LEU A 92 -15.16 -3.96 17.51
C LEU A 92 -16.05 -5.09 18.01
N ASP A 93 -15.46 -6.11 18.63
CA ASP A 93 -16.22 -7.13 19.35
C ASP A 93 -16.52 -6.59 20.75
N ASP A 94 -17.80 -6.49 21.12
CA ASP A 94 -18.17 -6.04 22.46
C ASP A 94 -17.61 -7.02 23.50
N CYS A 95 -16.79 -6.51 24.43
CA CYS A 95 -16.38 -7.22 25.63
C CYS A 95 -17.58 -7.41 26.57
N GLN A 96 -18.47 -8.35 26.25
CA GLN A 96 -19.46 -8.83 27.19
C GLN A 96 -18.80 -9.85 28.12
N GLY A 97 -18.32 -9.37 29.26
CA GLY A 97 -18.00 -10.23 30.41
C GLY A 97 -16.62 -9.98 30.98
N LEU A 98 -16.53 -9.04 31.91
CA LEU A 98 -15.62 -9.04 33.07
C LEU A 98 -15.84 -7.74 33.88
N ILE A 99 -17.05 -7.56 34.40
CA ILE A 99 -17.26 -6.69 35.56
C ILE A 99 -17.92 -7.54 36.64
N SER A 100 -17.14 -8.40 37.27
CA SER A 100 -17.48 -8.97 38.57
C SER A 100 -17.17 -7.90 39.63
N TYR A 101 -18.21 -7.25 40.14
CA TYR A 101 -18.08 -6.45 41.36
C TYR A 101 -17.91 -7.42 42.53
N GLU A 102 -16.68 -7.63 43.01
CA GLU A 102 -16.50 -8.18 44.35
C GLU A 102 -16.83 -7.09 45.37
N SER A 103 -18.08 -7.10 45.85
CA SER A 103 -18.44 -6.45 47.11
C SER A 103 -17.84 -7.27 48.24
N THR A 104 -16.80 -6.75 48.90
CA THR A 104 -16.41 -7.24 50.22
C THR A 104 -17.03 -6.30 51.27
N LEU A 105 -17.84 -6.90 52.13
CA LEU A 105 -18.48 -6.29 53.31
C LEU A 105 -17.47 -5.74 54.31
#